data_AF-A0A1X2GJ86-F1
#
_entry.id   AF-A0A1X2GJ86-F1
#
_cell.length_a   1.000
_cell.length_b   1.000
_cell.length_c   1.000
_cell.angle_alpha   90.00
_cell.angle_beta   90.00
_cell.angle_gamma   90.00
#
_symmetry.space_group_name_H-M   'P 1'
#
loop_
_entity.id
_entity.type
_entity.pdbx_description
1 polymer ?
#
loop_
_entity_poly.entity_id
_entity_poly.type
_entity_poly.pdbx_seq_one_letter_code
_entity_poly.pdbx_strand_id
1 'polypeptide(L)' 'MKHFLKMIPRPPSVRHPKARSLGSTMAASAGAPIDDILAHGNWSSRGIFNDFYRLAASTYSDMTPVVLC' A
#
# COMPACT_ATOMS: atom_id res chain seq x y z
N MET A 1 -15.59 13.11 -0.92
CA MET A 1 -14.13 12.84 -1.02
C MET A 1 -13.36 12.79 0.31
N LYS A 2 -13.93 13.19 1.48
CA LYS A 2 -13.19 13.27 2.75
C LYS A 2 -13.18 12.00 3.62
N HIS A 3 -14.02 10.98 3.33
CA HIS A 3 -14.18 9.82 4.21
C HIS A 3 -13.13 8.72 4.03
N PHE A 4 -12.62 8.53 2.81
CA PHE A 4 -11.68 7.45 2.51
C PHE A 4 -10.30 7.61 3.18
N LEU A 5 -9.87 8.86 3.40
CA LEU A 5 -8.59 9.16 4.07
C LEU A 5 -8.57 8.81 5.57
N LYS A 6 -9.73 8.47 6.15
CA LYS A 6 -9.89 8.12 7.56
C LYS A 6 -9.79 6.61 7.83
N MET A 7 -9.74 5.79 6.78
CA MET A 7 -9.73 4.32 6.89
C MET A 7 -8.37 3.72 7.24
N ILE A 8 -7.29 4.50 7.15
CA ILE A 8 -5.95 4.06 7.51
C ILE A 8 -5.61 4.67 8.88
N PRO A 9 -5.42 3.86 9.94
CA PRO A 9 -4.97 4.33 11.24
C PRO A 9 -3.66 5.11 11.09
N ARG A 10 -3.57 6.32 11.64
CA ARG A 10 -2.39 7.16 11.48
C ARG A 10 -2.12 8.04 12.69
N PRO A 11 -0.85 8.30 13.02
CA PRO A 11 -0.48 9.36 13.95
C PRO A 11 -1.01 10.73 13.49
N PRO A 12 -1.46 11.60 14.43
CA PRO A 12 -2.01 12.92 14.13
C PRO A 12 -1.07 13.84 13.33
N SER A 13 0.25 13.63 13.45
CA SER A 13 1.29 14.48 12.86
C SER A 13 1.60 14.22 11.39
N VAL A 14 1.09 13.13 10.82
CA VAL A 14 1.44 12.72 9.44
C VAL A 14 0.41 13.29 8.46
N ARG A 15 0.88 13.80 7.30
CA ARG A 15 0.03 14.41 6.26
C ARG A 15 -0.97 13.39 5.70
N HIS A 16 -2.12 13.88 5.21
CA HIS A 16 -3.06 13.04 4.46
C HIS A 16 -2.40 12.44 3.21
N PRO A 17 -2.47 11.12 3.01
CA PRO A 17 -1.97 10.52 1.79
C PRO A 17 -2.80 10.99 0.60
N LYS A 18 -2.18 10.98 -0.58
CA LYS A 18 -2.89 11.32 -1.81
C LYS A 18 -3.99 10.27 -2.07
N ALA A 19 -5.16 10.69 -2.55
CA ALA A 19 -6.25 9.77 -2.84
C ALA A 19 -5.84 8.62 -3.78
N ARG A 20 -4.93 8.87 -4.72
CA ARG A 20 -4.36 7.87 -5.63
C ARG A 20 -3.64 6.73 -4.91
N SER A 21 -2.84 7.03 -3.88
CA SER A 21 -2.13 5.97 -3.13
C SER A 21 -3.06 5.15 -2.25
N LEU A 22 -4.19 5.72 -1.84
CA LEU A 22 -5.17 5.01 -1.01
C LEU A 22 -5.79 3.82 -1.75
N GLY A 23 -6.26 4.03 -2.98
CA GLY A 23 -6.86 2.97 -3.79
C GLY A 23 -5.88 1.83 -4.07
N SER A 24 -4.66 2.16 -4.50
CA SER A 24 -3.61 1.17 -4.75
C SER A 24 -3.16 0.45 -3.47
N THR A 25 -3.14 1.13 -2.32
CA THR A 25 -2.86 0.47 -1.03
C THR A 25 -3.97 -0.49 -0.65
N MET A 26 -5.25 -0.12 -0.81
CA MET A 26 -6.36 -1.03 -0.51
C MET A 26 -6.37 -2.26 -1.42
N ALA A 27 -6.09 -2.08 -2.72
CA ALA A 27 -5.95 -3.18 -3.66
C ALA A 27 -4.80 -4.13 -3.24
N ALA A 28 -3.65 -3.57 -2.84
CA ALA A 28 -2.53 -4.36 -2.33
C ALA A 28 -2.90 -5.11 -1.04
N SER A 29 -3.60 -4.47 -0.11
CA SER A 29 -4.08 -5.11 1.13
C SER A 29 -5.14 -6.19 0.87
N ALA A 30 -5.89 -6.09 -0.22
CA ALA A 30 -6.82 -7.13 -0.67
C ALA A 30 -6.13 -8.27 -1.45
N GLY A 31 -4.82 -8.22 -1.62
CA GLY A 31 -4.05 -9.25 -2.33
C GLY A 31 -4.08 -9.13 -3.86
N ALA A 32 -4.51 -7.99 -4.40
CA ALA A 32 -4.49 -7.79 -5.85
C ALA A 32 -3.05 -7.90 -6.40
N PRO A 33 -2.87 -8.47 -7.60
CA PRO A 33 -1.57 -8.56 -8.24
C PRO A 33 -0.96 -7.17 -8.37
N ILE A 34 0.30 -7.06 -7.96
CA ILE A 34 1.01 -5.78 -7.96
C ILE A 34 1.12 -5.21 -9.38
N ASP A 35 1.22 -6.04 -10.42
CA ASP A 35 1.32 -5.56 -11.80
C ASP A 35 0.00 -4.91 -12.28
N ASP A 36 -1.15 -5.45 -11.85
CA ASP A 36 -2.47 -4.83 -12.08
C ASP A 36 -2.59 -3.49 -11.32
N ILE A 37 -2.07 -3.43 -10.09
CA ILE A 37 -2.03 -2.19 -9.31
C ILE A 37 -1.16 -1.14 -10.01
N LEU A 38 -0.04 -1.53 -10.61
CA LEU A 38 0.85 -0.62 -11.34
C LEU A 38 0.18 -0.08 -12.61
N ALA A 39 -0.45 -0.96 -13.40
CA ALA A 39 -1.16 -0.61 -14.61
C ALA A 39 -2.36 0.32 -14.32
N HIS A 40 -3.25 -0.07 -13.40
CA HIS A 40 -4.45 0.69 -13.07
C HIS A 40 -4.18 1.92 -12.20
N GLY A 41 -3.11 1.89 -11.40
CA GLY A 41 -2.67 3.02 -10.57
C GLY A 41 -1.88 4.09 -11.32
N ASN A 42 -1.54 3.83 -12.60
CA ASN A 42 -0.68 4.67 -13.43
C ASN A 42 0.65 4.99 -12.73
N TRP A 43 1.32 3.94 -12.23
CA TRP A 43 2.60 4.03 -11.54
C TRP A 43 3.75 3.83 -12.53
N SER A 44 4.78 4.66 -12.44
CA SER A 44 5.95 4.58 -13.31
C SER A 44 6.85 3.37 -13.04
N SER A 45 6.83 2.84 -11.81
CA SER A 45 7.52 1.60 -11.47
C SER A 45 7.01 1.00 -10.16
N ARG A 46 7.32 -0.29 -9.96
CA ARG A 46 7.04 -1.01 -8.71
C ARG A 46 7.70 -0.34 -7.50
N GLY A 47 8.98 0.04 -7.63
CA GLY A 47 9.73 0.69 -6.56
C GLY A 47 9.11 2.02 -6.16
N ILE A 48 8.71 2.84 -7.13
CA ILE A 48 8.05 4.12 -6.84
C ILE A 48 6.78 3.91 -6.02
N PHE A 49 5.93 2.95 -6.43
CA PHE A 49 4.72 2.65 -5.67
C PHE A 49 5.05 2.11 -4.27
N ASN A 50 5.91 1.12 -4.16
CA ASN A 50 6.17 0.42 -2.89
C ASN A 50 6.90 1.31 -1.87
N ASP A 51 7.85 2.13 -2.32
CA ASP A 51 8.75 2.87 -1.43
C ASP A 51 8.15 4.22 -1.01
N PHE A 52 7.35 4.85 -1.87
CA PHE A 52 6.85 6.21 -1.63
C PHE A 52 5.33 6.33 -1.49
N TYR A 53 4.57 5.35 -1.98
CA TYR A 53 3.11 5.47 -2.06
C TYR A 53 2.34 4.36 -1.34
N ARG A 54 2.96 3.22 -1.01
CA ARG A 54 2.29 2.16 -0.25
C ARG A 54 2.19 2.54 1.22
N LEU A 55 0.97 2.88 1.65
CA LEU A 55 0.73 3.46 2.98
C LEU A 55 0.73 2.41 4.10
N ALA A 56 0.34 1.19 3.77
CA ALA A 56 0.46 0.02 4.61
C ALA A 56 1.37 -0.97 3.89
N ALA A 57 2.68 -0.82 4.09
CA ALA A 57 3.59 -1.92 3.88
C ALA A 57 3.38 -2.87 5.06
N SER A 58 2.69 -3.98 4.83
CA SER A 58 2.90 -5.15 5.68
C SER A 58 4.36 -5.55 5.44
N THR A 59 5.29 -4.99 6.20
CA THR A 59 6.62 -5.57 6.31
C THR A 59 6.35 -6.99 6.78
N TYR A 60 6.67 -7.97 5.95
CA TYR A 60 6.51 -9.36 6.33
C TYR A 60 7.41 -9.57 7.56
N SER A 61 6.80 -9.57 8.74
CA SER A 61 7.50 -9.80 9.99
C SER A 61 7.81 -11.29 10.04
N ASP A 62 9.07 -11.59 9.76
CA ASP A 62 9.69 -12.89 9.95
C ASP A 62 9.10 -14.07 9.14
N MET A 63 9.72 -14.35 7.99
CA MET A 63 9.44 -15.53 7.16
C MET A 63 10.06 -16.83 7.69
N THR A 64 10.84 -16.77 8.78
CA THR A 64 11.56 -17.94 9.33
C THR A 64 10.66 -19.17 9.60
N PRO A 65 9.39 -19.05 10.07
CA PRO A 65 8.55 -20.22 10.26
C PRO A 65 7.93 -20.80 8.97
N VAL A 66 8.02 -20.11 7.82
CA VAL A 66 7.48 -20.59 6.53
C VAL A 66 8.54 -21.37 5.74
N VAL A 67 9.82 -21.10 6.02
CA VAL A 67 10.97 -21.70 5.31
C VAL A 67 11.50 -22.95 6.03
N LEU A 68 11.20 -23.12 7.32
CA LEU A 68 11.48 -24.34 8.07
C LEU A 68 10.30 -25.34 7.93
N CYS A 69 10.19 -25.95 6.75
CA CYS A 69 9.45 -27.20 6.53
C CYS A 69 10.43 -28.36 6.38
#